data_AF-A0A928RPC8-F1
#
_entry.id   AF-A0A928RPC8-F1
#
_cell.length_a   1.000
_cell.length_b   1.000
_cell.length_c   1.000
_cell.angle_alpha   90.00
_cell.angle_beta   90.00
_cell.angle_gamma   90.00
#
_symmetry.space_group_name_H-M   'P 1'
#
loop_
_entity.id
_entity.type
_entity.pdbx_description
1 polymer ?
#
loop_
_entity_poly.entity_id
_entity_poly.type
_entity_poly.pdbx_seq_one_letter_code
_entity_poly.pdbx_strand_id
1 'polypeptide(L)'
;MKKKFLSILLIMIMCMSVFTGCSLVEPNDKNYYESVVATIEYTDGEKENITRREFALAYNSYGYNYVQNQGMTQEEAFKETVESIIDNRVTMKEVESYYEAIGEDLFTPNETTYLWDTTYSSLFENLRSYFLKVIDHNESEAGEEEAVQEASVYKEYTSSISLKENSNGGYDIIKKSTPANIRSDYEARKNANDVYVDLEYKNAEGKYVFQEEMYDKLMSLTKASTNIESARNWQSAVNDYLKDVKENYSYMEFSTDKEWMLFEIDRVYDILRDNYVVQKYEEIYNRANHKDSNISAITVNDILSVYTKNVLTDYATYISKGDLSTFQTDMLSDFANVNYIVETKDLRETKASDYFSVGYIKLEFNAYQKLEYSIWNTKKETESCENEDYENAMNNLYNGVYTYVRDSETGEKTTQKAYAYGSNGLLAEISDKLDDYQYVSEEGDLVGENKRIAYLKAEAFRDYLYRYNDDDTLKGAETNTVFGVDKDGNVLANDTFKDNENVTTAIKKLYNNGNARIGDLSEIVRSEDGIYIFFYAGDVENHFVGIDESFNLAKNEKNITVLSSTRVNIFSNKTILDVLFESLQADNFSVYKNMDINNLRQHWTKGDIKIIENNLKLL
;
A
#
# COMPACT_ATOMS: atom_id res chain seq x y z
N MET A 1 28.85 -53.90 -53.48
CA MET A 1 29.48 -52.77 -52.73
C MET A 1 28.50 -51.93 -51.88
N LYS A 2 27.16 -52.07 -52.01
CA LYS A 2 26.20 -51.28 -51.19
C LYS A 2 25.94 -51.81 -49.76
N LYS A 3 26.30 -53.07 -49.44
CA LYS A 3 26.10 -53.64 -48.09
C LYS A 3 27.29 -53.50 -47.13
N LYS A 4 28.49 -53.14 -47.61
CA LYS A 4 29.66 -52.88 -46.75
C LYS A 4 29.74 -51.41 -46.28
N PHE A 5 29.19 -50.48 -47.06
CA PHE A 5 29.07 -49.07 -46.66
C PHE A 5 28.02 -48.86 -45.57
N LEU A 6 26.93 -49.62 -45.60
CA LEU A 6 25.87 -49.50 -44.59
C LEU A 6 26.32 -50.00 -43.21
N SER A 7 27.12 -51.07 -43.14
CA SER A 7 27.68 -51.56 -41.86
C SER A 7 28.75 -50.65 -41.28
N ILE A 8 29.53 -49.94 -42.11
CA ILE A 8 30.51 -48.95 -41.63
C ILE A 8 29.79 -47.70 -41.10
N LEU A 9 28.71 -47.27 -41.76
CA LEU A 9 27.88 -46.15 -41.29
C LEU A 9 27.18 -46.49 -39.95
N LEU A 10 26.70 -47.73 -39.79
CA LEU A 10 26.04 -48.18 -38.56
C LEU A 10 27.02 -48.32 -37.37
N ILE A 11 28.26 -48.75 -37.62
CA ILE A 11 29.31 -48.80 -36.58
C ILE A 11 29.78 -47.38 -36.22
N MET A 12 29.83 -46.44 -37.17
CA MET A 12 30.17 -45.04 -36.92
C MET A 12 29.07 -44.30 -36.12
N ILE A 13 27.80 -44.65 -36.33
CA ILE A 13 26.66 -44.15 -35.54
C ILE A 13 26.61 -44.80 -34.15
N MET A 14 27.02 -46.07 -34.01
CA MET A 14 27.19 -46.71 -32.69
C MET A 14 28.39 -46.16 -31.91
N CYS A 15 29.49 -45.75 -32.57
CA CYS A 15 30.61 -45.10 -31.89
C CYS A 15 30.33 -43.65 -31.48
N MET A 16 29.43 -42.94 -32.16
CA MET A 16 28.98 -41.61 -31.75
C MET A 16 27.92 -41.62 -30.63
N SER A 17 27.23 -42.75 -30.41
CA SER A 17 26.26 -42.90 -29.31
C SER A 17 26.89 -43.29 -27.97
N VAL A 18 28.20 -43.52 -27.92
CA VAL A 18 28.95 -43.66 -26.65
C VAL A 18 29.42 -42.30 -26.10
N PHE A 19 29.22 -41.21 -26.84
CA PHE A 19 29.51 -39.83 -26.39
C PHE A 19 28.26 -39.00 -26.06
N THR A 20 27.05 -39.52 -26.23
CA THR A 20 25.79 -38.83 -25.90
C THR A 20 25.16 -39.30 -24.59
N GLY A 21 25.94 -39.93 -23.71
CA GLY A 21 25.44 -40.60 -22.50
C GLY A 21 26.37 -40.56 -21.29
N CYS A 22 27.23 -39.55 -21.20
CA CYS A 22 27.92 -39.17 -19.96
C CYS A 22 28.01 -37.64 -19.96
N SER A 23 27.58 -37.00 -18.88
CA SER A 23 28.04 -35.66 -18.50
C SER A 23 29.55 -35.72 -18.24
N LEU A 24 30.36 -35.89 -19.29
CA LEU A 24 31.83 -35.84 -19.20
C LEU A 24 32.36 -34.41 -19.31
N VAL A 25 31.44 -33.46 -19.52
CA VAL A 25 31.61 -32.06 -19.16
C VAL A 25 30.35 -31.72 -18.39
N GLU A 26 30.35 -31.98 -17.08
CA GLU A 26 29.57 -31.12 -16.20
C GLU A 26 30.00 -29.69 -16.58
N PRO A 27 29.07 -28.80 -16.97
CA PRO A 27 29.41 -27.38 -16.95
C PRO A 27 30.00 -27.17 -15.57
N ASN A 28 31.17 -26.54 -15.53
CA ASN A 28 31.70 -26.12 -14.26
C ASN A 28 30.71 -25.05 -13.76
N ASP A 29 29.67 -25.48 -13.04
CA ASP A 29 28.52 -24.66 -12.66
C ASP A 29 29.00 -23.47 -11.85
N LYS A 30 30.09 -23.65 -11.10
CA LYS A 30 30.84 -22.56 -10.49
C LYS A 30 31.33 -21.54 -11.52
N ASN A 31 32.10 -21.94 -12.54
CA ASN A 31 32.56 -21.03 -13.59
C ASN A 31 31.41 -20.38 -14.39
N TYR A 32 30.26 -21.07 -14.51
CA TYR A 32 29.09 -20.55 -15.22
C TYR A 32 28.37 -19.48 -14.41
N TYR A 33 28.01 -19.75 -13.14
CA TYR A 33 27.31 -18.80 -12.28
C TYR A 33 28.22 -17.69 -11.72
N GLU A 34 29.52 -17.93 -11.55
CA GLU A 34 30.52 -16.92 -11.20
C GLU A 34 31.06 -16.15 -12.41
N SER A 35 30.58 -16.45 -13.63
CA SER A 35 30.95 -15.66 -14.80
C SER A 35 30.49 -14.22 -14.62
N VAL A 36 31.39 -13.28 -14.88
CA VAL A 36 31.12 -11.84 -14.71
C VAL A 36 30.19 -11.38 -15.83
N VAL A 37 29.07 -10.75 -15.48
CA VAL A 37 28.14 -10.11 -16.42
C VAL A 37 28.37 -8.61 -16.54
N ALA A 38 28.88 -7.97 -15.50
CA ALA A 38 29.33 -6.57 -15.55
C ALA A 38 30.44 -6.33 -14.51
N THR A 39 31.32 -5.38 -14.77
CA THR A 39 32.34 -4.93 -13.80
C THR A 39 32.20 -3.43 -13.59
N ILE A 40 32.04 -3.02 -12.33
CA ILE A 40 32.07 -1.64 -11.89
C ILE A 40 33.51 -1.34 -11.43
N GLU A 41 34.17 -0.37 -12.06
CA GLU A 41 35.45 0.19 -11.57
C GLU A 41 35.14 1.53 -10.91
N TYR A 42 35.34 1.60 -9.59
CA TYR A 42 35.07 2.79 -8.80
C TYR A 42 36.20 3.83 -8.91
N THR A 43 35.92 5.10 -8.60
CA THR A 43 36.87 6.22 -8.68
C THR A 43 37.99 6.14 -7.64
N ASP A 44 37.77 5.45 -6.53
CA ASP A 44 38.76 5.11 -5.50
C ASP A 44 39.71 3.97 -5.92
N GLY A 45 39.43 3.30 -7.05
CA GLY A 45 40.20 2.20 -7.59
C GLY A 45 39.70 0.81 -7.19
N GLU A 46 38.63 0.71 -6.39
CA GLU A 46 37.96 -0.55 -6.10
C GLU A 46 37.27 -1.12 -7.33
N LYS A 47 37.15 -2.46 -7.39
CA LYS A 47 36.51 -3.16 -8.49
C LYS A 47 35.50 -4.15 -7.95
N GLU A 48 34.28 -4.04 -8.45
CA GLU A 48 33.19 -4.94 -8.13
C GLU A 48 32.70 -5.65 -9.38
N ASN A 49 32.54 -6.97 -9.31
CA ASN A 49 32.05 -7.78 -10.41
C ASN A 49 30.63 -8.22 -10.10
N ILE A 50 29.70 -7.85 -10.97
CA ILE A 50 28.36 -8.42 -11.00
C ILE A 50 28.47 -9.76 -11.72
N THR A 51 28.08 -10.82 -11.03
CA THR A 51 28.12 -12.19 -11.50
C THR A 51 26.80 -12.59 -12.16
N ARG A 52 26.86 -13.62 -13.02
CA ARG A 52 25.68 -14.19 -13.68
C ARG A 52 24.67 -14.74 -12.66
N ARG A 53 25.16 -15.14 -11.48
CA ARG A 53 24.36 -15.51 -10.30
C ARG A 53 23.47 -14.36 -9.82
N GLU A 54 24.05 -13.19 -9.55
CA GLU A 54 23.30 -12.01 -9.07
C GLU A 54 22.29 -11.55 -10.12
N PHE A 55 22.69 -11.59 -11.39
CA PHE A 55 21.80 -11.28 -12.50
C PHE A 55 20.61 -12.24 -12.62
N ALA A 56 20.83 -13.56 -12.50
CA ALA A 56 19.75 -14.53 -12.58
C ALA A 56 18.73 -14.38 -11.43
N LEU A 57 19.21 -14.09 -10.22
CA LEU A 57 18.35 -13.86 -9.05
C LEU A 57 17.52 -12.58 -9.21
N ALA A 58 18.15 -11.49 -9.63
CA ALA A 58 17.48 -10.23 -9.94
C ALA A 58 16.43 -10.39 -11.05
N TYR A 59 16.76 -11.11 -12.11
CA TYR A 59 15.84 -11.34 -13.22
C TYR A 59 14.61 -12.14 -12.80
N ASN A 60 14.82 -13.21 -12.02
CA ASN A 60 13.71 -14.03 -11.52
C ASN A 60 12.87 -13.31 -10.46
N SER A 61 13.48 -12.40 -9.69
CA SER A 61 12.78 -11.65 -8.64
C SER A 61 11.97 -10.46 -9.18
N TYR A 62 12.51 -9.70 -10.13
CA TYR A 62 11.85 -8.49 -10.66
C TYR A 62 12.03 -8.27 -12.16
N GLY A 63 13.10 -8.77 -12.78
CA GLY A 63 13.33 -8.58 -14.22
C GLY A 63 12.29 -9.23 -15.14
N TYR A 64 11.68 -10.34 -14.73
CA TYR A 64 10.62 -11.01 -15.48
C TYR A 64 9.34 -10.17 -15.62
N ASN A 65 9.09 -9.26 -14.67
CA ASN A 65 7.96 -8.32 -14.74
C ASN A 65 8.09 -7.34 -15.92
N TYR A 66 9.31 -7.01 -16.36
CA TYR A 66 9.53 -6.15 -17.54
C TYR A 66 9.00 -6.80 -18.83
N VAL A 67 9.06 -8.13 -18.91
CA VAL A 67 8.51 -8.90 -20.05
C VAL A 67 6.99 -9.01 -19.95
N GLN A 68 6.44 -9.27 -18.76
CA GLN A 68 5.00 -9.50 -18.60
C GLN A 68 4.15 -8.22 -18.60
N ASN A 69 4.61 -7.17 -17.92
CA ASN A 69 3.79 -5.96 -17.67
C ASN A 69 4.20 -4.75 -18.52
N GLN A 70 5.45 -4.71 -19.00
CA GLN A 70 5.96 -3.58 -19.79
C GLN A 70 6.17 -3.91 -21.27
N GLY A 71 5.82 -5.13 -21.69
CA GLY A 71 5.87 -5.57 -23.10
C GLY A 71 7.28 -5.61 -23.71
N MET A 72 8.33 -5.59 -22.87
CA MET A 72 9.72 -5.62 -23.33
C MET A 72 10.11 -7.00 -23.86
N THR A 73 11.06 -7.04 -24.79
CA THR A 73 11.68 -8.30 -25.19
C THR A 73 12.54 -8.86 -24.05
N GLN A 74 12.75 -10.18 -24.05
CA GLN A 74 13.58 -10.85 -23.03
C GLN A 74 15.03 -10.29 -23.00
N GLU A 75 15.56 -9.89 -24.15
CA GLU A 75 16.91 -9.30 -24.27
C GLU A 75 16.96 -7.87 -23.67
N GLU A 76 15.91 -7.07 -23.87
CA GLU A 76 15.77 -5.74 -23.23
C GLU A 76 15.60 -5.87 -21.72
N ALA A 77 14.75 -6.79 -21.25
CA ALA A 77 14.54 -7.04 -19.83
C ALA A 77 15.83 -7.53 -19.13
N PHE A 78 16.64 -8.34 -19.80
CA PHE A 78 17.97 -8.74 -19.29
C PHE A 78 18.89 -7.52 -19.12
N LYS A 79 18.92 -6.62 -20.09
CA LYS A 79 19.75 -5.42 -20.01
C LYS A 79 19.29 -4.49 -18.88
N GLU A 80 18.00 -4.21 -18.79
CA GLU A 80 17.43 -3.37 -17.72
C GLU A 80 17.63 -3.96 -16.33
N THR A 81 17.60 -5.30 -16.21
CA THR A 81 17.89 -5.97 -14.94
C THR A 81 19.33 -5.73 -14.48
N VAL A 82 20.31 -5.80 -15.38
CA VAL A 82 21.72 -5.52 -15.05
C VAL A 82 21.94 -4.06 -14.73
N GLU A 83 21.33 -3.15 -15.49
CA GLU A 83 21.39 -1.70 -15.22
C GLU A 83 20.82 -1.37 -13.83
N SER A 84 19.72 -2.01 -13.45
CA SER A 84 19.13 -1.87 -12.12
C SER A 84 20.04 -2.38 -10.98
N ILE A 85 20.76 -3.49 -11.20
CA ILE A 85 21.77 -3.98 -10.24
C ILE A 85 22.90 -2.97 -10.09
N ILE A 86 23.42 -2.45 -11.21
CA ILE A 86 24.46 -1.41 -11.23
C ILE A 86 24.01 -0.18 -10.45
N ASP A 87 22.77 0.27 -10.66
CA ASP A 87 22.21 1.44 -9.98
C ASP A 87 22.15 1.24 -8.47
N ASN A 88 21.73 0.06 -8.02
CA ASN A 88 21.71 -0.26 -6.60
C ASN A 88 23.11 -0.24 -6.00
N ARG A 89 24.13 -0.81 -6.67
CA ARG A 89 25.51 -0.83 -6.18
C ARG A 89 26.12 0.57 -6.04
N VAL A 90 25.94 1.41 -7.06
CA VAL A 90 26.44 2.79 -7.03
C VAL A 90 25.71 3.63 -5.96
N THR A 91 24.41 3.39 -5.75
CA THR A 91 23.64 4.04 -4.66
C THR A 91 24.17 3.63 -3.29
N MET A 92 24.41 2.33 -3.07
CA MET A 92 24.95 1.83 -1.80
C MET A 92 26.32 2.43 -1.50
N LYS A 93 27.21 2.53 -2.49
CA LYS A 93 28.56 3.10 -2.33
C LYS A 93 28.52 4.56 -1.86
N GLU A 94 27.59 5.36 -2.38
CA GLU A 94 27.39 6.75 -1.92
C GLU A 94 26.90 6.80 -0.47
N VAL A 95 25.97 5.92 -0.10
CA VAL A 95 25.45 5.84 1.27
C VAL A 95 26.54 5.47 2.26
N GLU A 96 27.30 4.42 1.97
CA GLU A 96 28.42 3.98 2.80
C GLU A 96 29.46 5.09 2.96
N SER A 97 29.85 5.73 1.85
CA SER A 97 30.83 6.81 1.85
C SER A 97 30.38 8.04 2.65
N TYR A 98 29.08 8.35 2.63
CA TYR A 98 28.52 9.45 3.43
C TYR A 98 28.65 9.15 4.94
N TYR A 99 28.22 7.98 5.38
CA TYR A 99 28.26 7.58 6.80
C TYR A 99 29.71 7.49 7.30
N GLU A 100 30.63 6.96 6.48
CA GLU A 100 32.07 6.99 6.75
C GLU A 100 32.60 8.42 6.92
N ALA A 101 32.19 9.36 6.05
CA ALA A 101 32.66 10.74 6.07
C ALA A 101 32.19 11.52 7.31
N ILE A 102 30.97 11.26 7.79
CA ILE A 102 30.43 11.90 9.00
C ILE A 102 30.84 11.17 10.29
N GLY A 103 31.39 9.96 10.18
CA GLY A 103 31.83 9.15 11.32
C GLY A 103 30.67 8.57 12.14
N GLU A 104 29.52 8.32 11.50
CA GLU A 104 28.35 7.66 12.09
C GLU A 104 28.25 6.22 11.56
N ASP A 105 27.69 5.31 12.37
CA ASP A 105 27.45 3.93 11.93
C ASP A 105 26.38 3.89 10.82
N LEU A 106 26.57 3.02 9.82
CA LEU A 106 25.64 2.85 8.70
C LEU A 106 24.24 2.47 9.17
N PHE A 107 24.13 1.64 10.21
CA PHE A 107 22.87 1.25 10.84
C PHE A 107 22.90 1.57 12.33
N THR A 108 21.80 2.12 12.82
CA THR A 108 21.54 2.24 14.25
C THR A 108 21.08 0.90 14.84
N PRO A 109 21.15 0.70 16.17
CA PRO A 109 20.65 -0.51 16.81
C PRO A 109 19.19 -0.86 16.48
N ASN A 110 18.33 0.15 16.28
CA ASN A 110 16.93 -0.04 15.93
C ASN A 110 16.79 -0.64 14.52
N GLU A 111 17.57 -0.13 13.58
CA GLU A 111 17.60 -0.57 12.18
C GLU A 111 18.17 -1.97 12.04
N THR A 112 19.27 -2.26 12.74
CA THR A 112 19.85 -3.61 12.78
C THR A 112 18.85 -4.61 13.35
N THR A 113 18.11 -4.24 14.41
CA THR A 113 17.06 -5.11 14.97
C THR A 113 15.94 -5.35 13.97
N TYR A 114 15.47 -4.30 13.29
CA TYR A 114 14.45 -4.39 12.25
C TYR A 114 14.86 -5.32 11.10
N LEU A 115 16.09 -5.18 10.59
CA LEU A 115 16.60 -6.01 9.48
C LEU A 115 16.54 -7.49 9.86
N TRP A 116 17.07 -7.84 11.03
CA TRP A 116 17.10 -9.22 11.51
C TRP A 116 15.70 -9.79 11.82
N ASP A 117 14.79 -9.00 12.38
CA ASP A 117 13.42 -9.46 12.65
C ASP A 117 12.63 -9.63 11.35
N THR A 118 12.88 -8.78 10.35
CA THR A 118 12.33 -8.93 9.00
C THR A 118 12.90 -10.18 8.32
N THR A 119 14.21 -10.43 8.40
CA THR A 119 14.85 -11.66 7.90
C THR A 119 14.20 -12.91 8.49
N TYR A 120 14.01 -12.94 9.81
CA TYR A 120 13.33 -14.05 10.48
C TYR A 120 11.92 -14.24 9.95
N SER A 121 11.15 -13.16 9.84
CA SER A 121 9.75 -13.19 9.41
C SER A 121 9.61 -13.68 7.97
N SER A 122 10.47 -13.20 7.05
CA SER A 122 10.51 -13.65 5.66
C SER A 122 10.86 -15.14 5.54
N LEU A 123 11.87 -15.62 6.29
CA LEU A 123 12.22 -17.04 6.30
C LEU A 123 11.12 -17.91 6.93
N PHE A 124 10.48 -17.42 7.99
CA PHE A 124 9.36 -18.12 8.63
C PHE A 124 8.17 -18.26 7.68
N GLU A 125 7.78 -17.18 6.99
CA GLU A 125 6.68 -17.22 6.02
C GLU A 125 7.00 -18.10 4.81
N ASN A 126 8.25 -18.09 4.34
CA ASN A 126 8.70 -19.05 3.33
C ASN A 126 8.52 -20.48 3.83
N LEU A 127 9.06 -20.83 5.00
CA LEU A 127 8.90 -22.18 5.58
C LEU A 127 7.43 -22.54 5.84
N ARG A 128 6.60 -21.57 6.26
CA ARG A 128 5.16 -21.74 6.46
C ARG A 128 4.44 -22.08 5.17
N SER A 129 4.82 -21.47 4.04
CA SER A 129 4.27 -21.85 2.72
C SER A 129 4.53 -23.31 2.38
N TYR A 130 5.73 -23.83 2.69
CA TYR A 130 6.04 -25.24 2.51
C TYR A 130 5.31 -26.12 3.52
N PHE A 131 5.15 -25.65 4.76
CA PHE A 131 4.35 -26.34 5.78
C PHE A 131 2.89 -26.48 5.34
N LEU A 132 2.28 -25.43 4.80
CA LEU A 132 0.93 -25.45 4.25
C LEU A 132 0.80 -26.49 3.13
N LYS A 133 1.78 -26.57 2.21
CA LYS A 133 1.80 -27.63 1.17
C LYS A 133 1.89 -29.05 1.74
N VAL A 134 2.63 -29.23 2.84
CA VAL A 134 2.77 -30.52 3.53
C VAL A 134 1.49 -30.94 4.25
N ILE A 135 0.74 -30.00 4.84
CA ILE A 135 -0.55 -30.31 5.50
C ILE A 135 -1.71 -30.47 4.50
N ASP A 136 -1.70 -29.72 3.39
CA ASP A 136 -2.71 -29.78 2.32
C ASP A 136 -2.64 -31.12 1.54
N HIS A 137 -1.54 -31.85 1.66
CA HIS A 137 -1.42 -33.24 1.19
C HIS A 137 -1.86 -34.30 2.22
N ASN A 138 -2.17 -33.93 3.47
CA ASN A 138 -2.49 -34.85 4.56
C ASN A 138 -3.92 -34.76 5.11
N GLU A 139 -4.70 -33.72 4.78
CA GLU A 139 -6.10 -33.58 5.25
C GLU A 139 -7.08 -33.42 4.09
N SER A 140 -7.81 -34.50 3.77
CA SER A 140 -9.16 -34.38 3.24
C SER A 140 -10.13 -34.18 4.41
N GLU A 141 -10.92 -33.12 4.31
CA GLU A 141 -12.06 -32.72 5.16
C GLU A 141 -11.78 -31.89 6.43
N ALA A 142 -12.35 -30.67 6.39
CA ALA A 142 -13.09 -29.97 7.44
C ALA A 142 -12.46 -28.68 8.01
N GLY A 143 -13.21 -27.59 7.82
CA GLY A 143 -13.14 -26.37 8.63
C GLY A 143 -12.82 -25.13 7.80
N GLU A 144 -13.87 -24.41 7.37
CA GLU A 144 -13.70 -22.99 7.04
C GLU A 144 -13.19 -22.27 8.30
N GLU A 145 -11.91 -21.90 8.30
CA GLU A 145 -11.35 -20.99 9.30
C GLU A 145 -11.94 -19.60 9.05
N GLU A 146 -12.71 -19.09 10.02
CA GLU A 146 -13.02 -17.66 10.09
C GLU A 146 -11.70 -16.90 10.18
N ALA A 147 -11.38 -16.16 9.11
CA ALA A 147 -10.26 -15.25 9.10
C ALA A 147 -10.36 -14.30 10.30
N VAL A 148 -9.29 -14.24 11.10
CA VAL A 148 -9.12 -13.25 12.16
C VAL A 148 -9.14 -11.87 11.47
N GLN A 149 -10.29 -11.20 11.48
CA GLN A 149 -10.39 -9.81 11.06
C GLN A 149 -9.59 -8.95 12.04
N GLU A 150 -8.56 -8.28 11.55
CA GLU A 150 -7.87 -7.24 12.31
C GLU A 150 -8.91 -6.19 12.75
N ALA A 151 -8.93 -5.89 14.05
CA ALA A 151 -9.89 -4.95 14.61
C ALA A 151 -9.59 -3.52 14.14
N SER A 152 -10.60 -2.84 13.58
CA SER A 152 -10.49 -1.50 13.00
C SER A 152 -10.50 -0.39 14.07
N VAL A 153 -9.35 -0.14 14.71
CA VAL A 153 -9.16 0.99 15.63
C VAL A 153 -8.95 2.29 14.85
N TYR A 154 -9.58 3.38 15.30
CA TYR A 154 -9.27 4.70 14.74
C TYR A 154 -7.86 5.13 15.10
N LYS A 155 -7.03 5.38 14.08
CA LYS A 155 -5.76 6.07 14.23
C LYS A 155 -5.85 7.44 13.57
N GLU A 156 -5.68 8.49 14.35
CA GLU A 156 -5.65 9.86 13.83
C GLU A 156 -4.47 10.02 12.87
N TYR A 157 -4.76 10.55 11.67
CA TYR A 157 -3.72 10.84 10.69
C TYR A 157 -2.81 11.95 11.21
N THR A 158 -1.51 11.68 11.23
CA THR A 158 -0.47 12.64 11.59
C THR A 158 0.31 13.04 10.33
N SER A 159 0.10 14.27 9.86
CA SER A 159 0.84 14.82 8.72
C SER A 159 2.35 14.81 8.98
N SER A 160 3.11 14.35 7.98
CA SER A 160 4.57 14.33 8.00
C SER A 160 5.21 15.69 7.69
N ILE A 161 4.40 16.69 7.31
CA ILE A 161 4.86 18.00 6.83
C ILE A 161 4.09 19.18 7.43
N SER A 162 4.64 20.38 7.28
CA SER A 162 4.04 21.68 7.61
C SER A 162 4.48 22.72 6.60
N LEU A 163 3.71 23.80 6.47
CA LEU A 163 4.14 24.99 5.74
C LEU A 163 4.75 26.01 6.70
N LYS A 164 5.83 26.63 6.26
CA LYS A 164 6.47 27.77 6.94
C LYS A 164 6.61 28.93 5.97
N GLU A 165 6.17 30.11 6.36
CA GLU A 165 6.36 31.31 5.55
C GLU A 165 7.86 31.67 5.50
N ASN A 166 8.38 31.89 4.29
CA ASN A 166 9.78 32.23 4.08
C ASN A 166 10.00 33.75 4.07
N SER A 167 11.26 34.18 4.11
CA SER A 167 11.61 35.62 4.19
C SER A 167 11.16 36.45 2.98
N ASN A 168 10.74 35.81 1.89
CA ASN A 168 10.28 36.45 0.67
C ASN A 168 8.74 36.52 0.58
N GLY A 169 8.01 36.08 1.61
CA GLY A 169 6.54 36.04 1.63
C GLY A 169 5.93 34.88 0.83
N GLY A 170 6.74 33.88 0.46
CA GLY A 170 6.33 32.59 -0.07
C GLY A 170 6.30 31.51 1.03
N TYR A 171 6.22 30.24 0.65
CA TYR A 171 6.14 29.13 1.61
C TYR A 171 7.19 28.05 1.34
N ASP A 172 7.79 27.54 2.41
CA ASP A 172 8.65 26.36 2.39
C ASP A 172 7.90 25.18 3.03
N ILE A 173 8.10 23.97 2.48
CA ILE A 173 7.57 22.73 3.07
C ILE A 173 8.60 22.22 4.09
N ILE A 174 8.19 22.16 5.34
CA ILE A 174 8.98 21.68 6.47
C ILE A 174 8.52 20.28 6.86
N LYS A 175 9.41 19.31 6.82
CA LYS A 175 9.19 17.97 7.36
C LYS A 175 9.06 18.07 8.89
N LYS A 176 7.91 17.62 9.44
CA LYS A 176 7.61 17.68 10.89
C LYS A 176 8.43 16.69 11.70
N SER A 177 8.92 15.64 11.07
CA SER A 177 10.04 14.88 11.59
C SER A 177 11.33 15.45 11.01
N THR A 178 12.27 15.82 11.88
CA THR A 178 13.71 15.58 11.65
C THR A 178 13.87 14.24 10.92
N PRO A 179 14.88 14.02 10.06
CA PRO A 179 15.15 12.69 9.51
C PRO A 179 15.43 11.75 10.69
N ALA A 180 14.35 11.20 11.24
CA ALA A 180 14.33 10.20 12.25
C ALA A 180 14.79 9.02 11.45
N ASN A 181 16.03 8.57 11.70
CA ASN A 181 16.62 7.41 11.06
C ASN A 181 15.48 6.43 10.79
N ILE A 182 15.26 6.06 9.53
CA ILE A 182 14.19 5.13 9.15
C ILE A 182 14.12 4.03 10.25
N ARG A 183 12.92 3.78 10.79
CA ARG A 183 12.71 2.89 11.96
C ARG A 183 13.21 3.39 13.34
N SER A 184 13.30 4.69 13.57
CA SER A 184 13.60 5.25 14.91
C SER A 184 12.61 4.80 16.01
N ASP A 185 11.35 4.55 15.64
CA ASP A 185 10.31 4.02 16.54
C ASP A 185 10.38 2.50 16.74
N TYR A 186 11.25 1.79 16.01
CA TYR A 186 11.42 0.35 16.18
C TYR A 186 12.26 0.05 17.41
N GLU A 187 11.73 -0.73 18.34
CA GLU A 187 12.41 -1.01 19.60
C GLU A 187 13.64 -1.91 19.37
N ALA A 188 14.83 -1.33 19.53
CA ALA A 188 16.05 -2.12 19.52
C ALA A 188 16.12 -3.10 20.68
N ARG A 189 16.66 -4.29 20.40
CA ARG A 189 16.88 -5.30 21.43
C ARG A 189 18.00 -4.88 22.38
N LYS A 190 17.70 -5.00 23.67
CA LYS A 190 18.65 -4.77 24.76
C LYS A 190 18.80 -6.03 25.59
N ASN A 191 20.01 -6.26 26.10
CA ASN A 191 20.28 -7.36 27.02
C ASN A 191 19.77 -7.03 28.44
N ALA A 192 19.92 -7.98 29.37
CA ALA A 192 19.45 -7.84 30.76
C ALA A 192 20.08 -6.67 31.54
N ASN A 193 21.14 -6.04 31.02
CA ASN A 193 21.81 -4.88 31.61
C ASN A 193 21.44 -3.56 30.90
N ASP A 194 20.36 -3.55 30.09
CA ASP A 194 19.90 -2.39 29.31
C ASP A 194 20.92 -1.89 28.27
N VAL A 195 21.82 -2.76 27.82
CA VAL A 195 22.80 -2.48 26.76
C VAL A 195 22.29 -3.05 25.44
N TYR A 196 22.36 -2.27 24.36
CA TYR A 196 21.98 -2.73 23.02
C TYR A 196 22.73 -4.01 22.64
N VAL A 197 21.99 -4.96 22.07
CA VAL A 197 22.56 -6.19 21.53
C VAL A 197 23.25 -5.85 20.22
N ASP A 198 24.54 -6.16 20.13
CA ASP A 198 25.28 -6.09 18.86
C ASP A 198 24.89 -7.29 17.99
N LEU A 199 23.90 -7.08 17.12
CA LEU A 199 23.39 -8.11 16.22
C LEU A 199 24.31 -8.33 15.00
N GLU A 200 25.29 -7.45 14.77
CA GLU A 200 26.32 -7.62 13.75
C GLU A 200 27.62 -8.21 14.31
N TYR A 201 27.63 -8.57 15.61
CA TYR A 201 28.78 -9.17 16.27
C TYR A 201 29.22 -10.48 15.58
N LYS A 202 30.44 -10.44 15.04
CA LYS A 202 31.16 -11.62 14.55
C LYS A 202 32.05 -12.20 15.64
N ASN A 203 31.97 -13.51 15.83
CA ASN A 203 32.89 -14.23 16.71
C ASN A 203 34.32 -14.24 16.13
N ALA A 204 35.28 -14.81 16.86
CA ALA A 204 36.69 -14.89 16.44
C ALA A 204 36.94 -15.66 15.11
N GLU A 205 35.93 -16.36 14.59
CA GLU A 205 35.95 -17.10 13.33
C GLU A 205 35.25 -16.33 12.19
N GLY A 206 34.79 -15.11 12.45
CA GLY A 206 34.11 -14.25 11.48
C GLY A 206 32.63 -14.57 11.27
N LYS A 207 32.02 -15.41 12.13
CA LYS A 207 30.60 -15.80 12.04
C LYS A 207 29.70 -14.94 12.91
N TYR A 208 28.54 -14.54 12.39
CA TYR A 208 27.55 -13.77 13.14
C TYR A 208 26.91 -14.64 14.24
N VAL A 209 27.00 -14.19 15.49
CA VAL A 209 26.43 -14.96 16.62
C VAL A 209 24.91 -15.00 16.56
N PHE A 210 24.26 -13.93 16.09
CA PHE A 210 22.81 -13.86 15.97
C PHE A 210 22.24 -14.76 14.85
N GLN A 211 23.00 -14.97 13.79
CA GLN A 211 22.64 -15.88 12.69
C GLN A 211 22.46 -17.32 13.21
N GLU A 212 23.34 -17.76 14.12
CA GLU A 212 23.27 -19.07 14.77
C GLU A 212 22.06 -19.16 15.72
N GLU A 213 21.75 -18.10 16.48
CA GLU A 213 20.55 -18.04 17.32
C GLU A 213 19.25 -18.07 16.49
N MET A 214 19.23 -17.38 15.35
CA MET A 214 18.12 -17.40 14.41
C MET A 214 17.92 -18.79 13.81
N TYR A 215 19.01 -19.45 13.39
CA TYR A 215 18.99 -20.84 12.95
C TYR A 215 18.37 -21.73 14.03
N ASP A 216 18.82 -21.62 15.28
CA ASP A 216 18.29 -22.43 16.37
C ASP A 216 16.80 -22.16 16.64
N LYS A 217 16.37 -20.90 16.52
CA LYS A 217 14.95 -20.50 16.64
C LYS A 217 14.10 -21.08 15.52
N LEU A 218 14.51 -20.98 14.25
CA LEU A 218 13.81 -21.57 13.11
C LEU A 218 13.76 -23.10 13.22
N MET A 219 14.87 -23.72 13.59
CA MET A 219 14.94 -25.17 13.75
C MET A 219 14.19 -25.68 14.99
N SER A 220 13.87 -24.81 15.95
CA SER A 220 13.04 -25.19 17.10
C SER A 220 11.62 -25.62 16.68
N LEU A 221 11.11 -25.12 15.55
CA LEU A 221 9.82 -25.54 14.96
C LEU A 221 9.79 -27.03 14.61
N THR A 222 10.96 -27.62 14.32
CA THR A 222 11.12 -29.04 13.99
C THR A 222 11.29 -29.92 15.24
N LYS A 223 11.43 -29.32 16.43
CA LYS A 223 11.68 -30.03 17.69
C LYS A 223 10.37 -30.13 18.48
N ALA A 224 10.01 -31.34 18.89
CA ALA A 224 8.77 -31.58 19.64
C ALA A 224 8.87 -31.13 21.11
N SER A 225 7.94 -30.27 21.56
CA SER A 225 7.67 -30.06 23.00
C SER A 225 6.28 -30.54 23.42
N THR A 226 5.28 -30.53 22.52
CA THR A 226 3.90 -30.99 22.82
C THR A 226 3.16 -31.67 21.65
N ASN A 227 3.50 -31.41 20.38
CA ASN A 227 2.84 -31.99 19.20
C ASN A 227 3.86 -32.63 18.23
N ILE A 228 3.89 -33.97 18.19
CA ILE A 228 4.83 -34.76 17.38
C ILE A 228 4.53 -34.65 15.88
N GLU A 229 3.26 -34.53 15.51
CA GLU A 229 2.82 -34.48 14.11
C GLU A 229 3.16 -33.15 13.46
N SER A 230 2.88 -32.05 14.16
CA SER A 230 3.27 -30.71 13.73
C SER A 230 4.80 -30.58 13.57
N ALA A 231 5.59 -31.09 14.53
CA ALA A 231 7.05 -31.08 14.44
C ALA A 231 7.58 -31.86 13.22
N ARG A 232 6.94 -32.98 12.87
CA ARG A 232 7.27 -33.76 11.67
C ARG A 232 6.91 -33.03 10.38
N ASN A 233 5.76 -32.35 10.34
CA ASN A 233 5.34 -31.55 9.19
C ASN A 233 6.29 -30.36 8.96
N TRP A 234 6.72 -29.69 10.03
CA TRP A 234 7.75 -28.66 9.96
C TRP A 234 9.10 -29.21 9.50
N GLN A 235 9.49 -30.40 9.96
CA GLN A 235 10.72 -31.05 9.49
C GLN A 235 10.66 -31.37 7.99
N SER A 236 9.51 -31.85 7.48
CA SER A 236 9.30 -32.06 6.04
C SER A 236 9.36 -30.74 5.26
N ALA A 237 8.70 -29.69 5.75
CA ALA A 237 8.71 -28.37 5.12
C ALA A 237 10.13 -27.78 5.01
N VAL A 238 10.93 -27.89 6.07
CA VAL A 238 12.35 -27.47 6.06
C VAL A 238 13.15 -28.28 5.05
N ASN A 239 12.94 -29.59 4.96
CA ASN A 239 13.65 -30.43 4.00
C ASN A 239 13.31 -30.07 2.55
N ASP A 240 12.04 -29.83 2.25
CA ASP A 240 11.59 -29.42 0.91
C ASP A 240 12.11 -28.04 0.54
N TYR A 241 12.06 -27.08 1.48
CA TYR A 241 12.65 -25.76 1.28
C TYR A 241 14.17 -25.83 1.02
N LEU A 242 14.90 -26.58 1.85
CA LEU A 242 16.34 -26.76 1.67
C LEU A 242 16.69 -27.54 0.39
N LYS A 243 15.81 -28.42 -0.08
CA LYS A 243 15.98 -29.09 -1.37
C LYS A 243 15.91 -28.07 -2.50
N ASP A 244 14.93 -27.17 -2.48
CA ASP A 244 14.82 -26.11 -3.49
C ASP A 244 16.02 -25.15 -3.42
N VAL A 245 16.48 -24.79 -2.22
CA VAL A 245 17.73 -24.02 -2.04
C VAL A 245 18.91 -24.79 -2.65
N LYS A 246 19.10 -26.07 -2.32
CA LYS A 246 20.18 -26.89 -2.88
C LYS A 246 20.08 -27.06 -4.40
N GLU A 247 18.88 -27.15 -4.97
CA GLU A 247 18.68 -27.22 -6.42
C GLU A 247 19.05 -25.88 -7.08
N ASN A 248 18.63 -24.77 -6.48
CA ASN A 248 18.96 -23.42 -6.97
C ASN A 248 20.45 -23.06 -6.80
N TYR A 249 21.16 -23.72 -5.89
CA TYR A 249 22.55 -23.43 -5.53
C TYR A 249 23.47 -24.66 -5.61
N SER A 250 23.13 -25.66 -6.44
CA SER A 250 23.73 -27.01 -6.48
C SER A 250 25.25 -27.09 -6.63
N TYR A 251 25.90 -25.99 -7.01
CA TYR A 251 27.34 -25.82 -7.16
C TYR A 251 28.08 -25.40 -5.88
N MET A 252 27.37 -25.06 -4.80
CA MET A 252 27.97 -24.75 -3.50
C MET A 252 28.19 -26.05 -2.72
N GLU A 253 29.43 -26.27 -2.25
CA GLU A 253 29.78 -27.45 -1.47
C GLU A 253 29.67 -27.16 0.03
N PHE A 254 28.45 -27.23 0.56
CA PHE A 254 28.24 -27.26 2.00
C PHE A 254 28.13 -28.71 2.49
N SER A 255 28.82 -29.00 3.59
CA SER A 255 28.95 -30.34 4.16
C SER A 255 27.71 -30.74 4.98
N THR A 256 26.90 -29.77 5.41
CA THR A 256 25.74 -30.01 6.28
C THR A 256 24.53 -29.17 5.91
N ASP A 257 23.33 -29.65 6.23
CA ASP A 257 22.07 -28.90 6.07
C ASP A 257 22.04 -27.62 6.90
N LYS A 258 22.77 -27.60 8.02
CA LYS A 258 22.97 -26.41 8.83
C LYS A 258 23.71 -25.32 8.05
N GLU A 259 24.79 -25.67 7.37
CA GLU A 259 25.55 -24.72 6.55
C GLU A 259 24.71 -24.17 5.38
N TRP A 260 23.87 -25.02 4.77
CA TRP A 260 22.90 -24.59 3.76
C TRP A 260 21.89 -23.58 4.30
N MET A 261 21.35 -23.81 5.50
CA MET A 261 20.38 -22.91 6.11
C MET A 261 21.03 -21.59 6.57
N LEU A 262 22.26 -21.64 7.10
CA LEU A 262 23.02 -20.44 7.46
C LEU A 262 23.30 -19.58 6.22
N PHE A 263 23.72 -20.20 5.11
CA PHE A 263 23.87 -19.52 3.82
C PHE A 263 22.58 -18.82 3.38
N GLU A 264 21.43 -19.49 3.52
CA GLU A 264 20.14 -18.92 3.14
C GLU A 264 19.73 -17.76 4.05
N ILE A 265 20.04 -17.81 5.34
CA ILE A 265 19.85 -16.69 6.28
C ILE A 265 20.68 -15.47 5.85
N ASP A 266 21.96 -15.67 5.53
CA ASP A 266 22.84 -14.58 5.06
C ASP A 266 22.30 -13.97 3.76
N ARG A 267 21.86 -14.82 2.82
CA ARG A 267 21.32 -14.36 1.54
C ARG A 267 20.08 -13.48 1.72
N VAL A 268 19.12 -13.90 2.55
CA VAL A 268 17.90 -13.12 2.80
C VAL A 268 18.22 -11.83 3.58
N TYR A 269 19.14 -11.89 4.54
CA TYR A 269 19.62 -10.70 5.24
C TYR A 269 20.28 -9.70 4.30
N ASP A 270 21.21 -10.13 3.45
CA ASP A 270 21.91 -9.27 2.50
C ASP A 270 20.94 -8.60 1.52
N ILE A 271 19.93 -9.31 1.03
CA ILE A 271 18.89 -8.73 0.16
C ILE A 271 18.10 -7.63 0.90
N LEU A 272 17.66 -7.91 2.14
CA LEU A 272 16.89 -6.95 2.93
C LEU A 272 17.75 -5.74 3.33
N ARG A 273 19.01 -5.98 3.70
CA ARG A 273 20.00 -4.94 4.00
C ARG A 273 20.25 -4.06 2.79
N ASP A 274 20.54 -4.62 1.63
CA ASP A 274 20.84 -3.85 0.41
C ASP A 274 19.65 -2.98 0.01
N ASN A 275 18.43 -3.54 0.06
CA ASN A 275 17.20 -2.77 -0.15
C ASN A 275 17.04 -1.63 0.85
N TYR A 276 17.41 -1.87 2.10
CA TYR A 276 17.33 -0.88 3.17
C TYR A 276 18.37 0.23 3.03
N VAL A 277 19.62 -0.09 2.67
CA VAL A 277 20.67 0.89 2.36
C VAL A 277 20.23 1.82 1.23
N VAL A 278 19.61 1.26 0.19
CA VAL A 278 19.04 2.05 -0.92
C VAL A 278 17.94 2.99 -0.42
N GLN A 279 17.12 2.59 0.56
CA GLN A 279 16.13 3.49 1.18
C GLN A 279 16.79 4.64 1.96
N LYS A 280 17.90 4.37 2.66
CA LYS A 280 18.65 5.40 3.42
C LYS A 280 19.26 6.48 2.52
N TYR A 281 19.41 6.23 1.22
CA TYR A 281 19.90 7.22 0.28
C TYR A 281 19.05 8.50 0.25
N GLU A 282 17.73 8.38 0.38
CA GLU A 282 16.81 9.53 0.43
C GLU A 282 17.13 10.45 1.62
N GLU A 283 17.47 9.88 2.78
CA GLU A 283 17.80 10.64 3.99
C GLU A 283 19.09 11.44 3.81
N ILE A 284 20.10 10.82 3.20
CA ILE A 284 21.42 11.42 2.98
C ILE A 284 21.34 12.59 2.00
N TYR A 285 20.68 12.38 0.85
CA TYR A 285 20.51 13.43 -0.14
C TYR A 285 19.83 14.68 0.46
N ASN A 286 18.81 14.45 1.29
CA ASN A 286 18.11 15.53 2.00
C ASN A 286 19.03 16.26 3.00
N ARG A 287 19.87 15.54 3.75
CA ARG A 287 20.85 16.13 4.70
C ARG A 287 22.00 16.88 4.00
N ALA A 288 22.48 16.40 2.86
CA ALA A 288 23.66 16.94 2.17
C ALA A 288 23.36 18.24 1.37
N ASN A 289 22.16 18.35 0.78
CA ASN A 289 21.82 19.47 -0.11
C ASN A 289 21.12 20.67 0.57
N HIS A 290 20.63 20.52 1.81
CA HIS A 290 19.86 21.58 2.50
C HIS A 290 20.49 21.92 3.85
N LYS A 291 20.96 23.17 4.02
CA LYS A 291 21.63 23.67 5.24
C LYS A 291 20.73 23.76 6.49
N ASP A 292 19.43 23.49 6.33
CA ASP A 292 18.44 23.37 7.40
C ASP A 292 17.75 22.01 7.21
N SER A 293 18.07 21.03 8.05
CA SER A 293 17.81 19.58 7.85
C SER A 293 16.33 19.18 7.67
N ASN A 294 15.41 20.12 7.87
CA ASN A 294 13.97 19.87 7.91
C ASN A 294 13.23 20.49 6.71
N ILE A 295 13.91 21.22 5.83
CA ILE A 295 13.30 21.71 4.59
C ILE A 295 13.22 20.57 3.58
N SER A 296 12.06 20.36 2.99
CA SER A 296 11.85 19.31 1.99
C SER A 296 12.50 19.65 0.64
N ALA A 297 13.07 18.64 -0.03
CA ALA A 297 13.48 18.75 -1.44
C ALA A 297 12.29 18.91 -2.38
N ILE A 298 11.12 18.34 -2.04
CA ILE A 298 9.86 18.64 -2.74
C ILE A 298 9.45 20.06 -2.38
N THR A 299 9.42 20.93 -3.39
CA THR A 299 9.10 22.36 -3.22
C THR A 299 7.59 22.63 -3.35
N VAL A 300 7.16 23.81 -2.92
CA VAL A 300 5.77 24.28 -3.15
C VAL A 300 5.45 24.30 -4.64
N ASN A 301 6.40 24.68 -5.49
CA ASN A 301 6.21 24.73 -6.93
C ASN A 301 5.98 23.34 -7.54
N ASP A 302 6.64 22.30 -7.02
CA ASP A 302 6.44 20.92 -7.48
C ASP A 302 5.02 20.45 -7.16
N ILE A 303 4.55 20.68 -5.93
CA ILE A 303 3.17 20.35 -5.51
C ILE A 303 2.15 21.05 -6.39
N LEU A 304 2.29 22.38 -6.58
CA LEU A 304 1.35 23.16 -7.39
C LEU A 304 1.38 22.74 -8.87
N SER A 305 2.54 22.33 -9.37
CA SER A 305 2.70 21.86 -10.75
C SER A 305 2.05 20.50 -10.97
N VAL A 306 2.19 19.56 -10.03
CA VAL A 306 1.53 18.24 -10.10
C VAL A 306 0.03 18.40 -10.02
N TYR A 307 -0.49 19.17 -9.06
CA TYR A 307 -1.92 19.44 -8.98
C TYR A 307 -2.44 20.05 -10.28
N THR A 308 -1.75 21.07 -10.81
CA THR A 308 -2.10 21.70 -12.10
C THR A 308 -2.16 20.67 -13.23
N LYS A 309 -1.16 19.79 -13.31
CA LYS A 309 -1.09 18.76 -14.34
C LYS A 309 -2.25 17.77 -14.22
N ASN A 310 -2.57 17.31 -13.02
CA ASN A 310 -3.67 16.37 -12.80
C ASN A 310 -5.02 16.99 -13.19
N VAL A 311 -5.28 18.23 -12.75
CA VAL A 311 -6.48 19.00 -13.15
C VAL A 311 -6.56 19.16 -14.67
N LEU A 312 -5.46 19.51 -15.35
CA LEU A 312 -5.44 19.68 -16.80
C LEU A 312 -5.65 18.36 -17.55
N THR A 313 -5.15 17.24 -17.02
CA THR A 313 -5.40 15.90 -17.58
C THR A 313 -6.88 15.56 -17.54
N ASP A 314 -7.53 15.81 -16.42
CA ASP A 314 -8.96 15.54 -16.23
C ASP A 314 -9.83 16.51 -17.03
N TYR A 315 -9.48 17.81 -17.03
CA TYR A 315 -10.13 18.80 -17.89
C TYR A 315 -10.06 18.39 -19.36
N ALA A 316 -8.88 17.98 -19.86
CA ALA A 316 -8.74 17.53 -21.24
C ALA A 316 -9.56 16.27 -21.53
N THR A 317 -9.69 15.37 -20.56
CA THR A 317 -10.44 14.12 -20.69
C THR A 317 -11.95 14.35 -20.67
N TYR A 318 -12.46 15.07 -19.68
CA TYR A 318 -13.90 15.23 -19.48
C TYR A 318 -14.49 16.36 -20.34
N ILE A 319 -13.76 17.47 -20.54
CA ILE A 319 -14.23 18.62 -21.32
C ILE A 319 -13.74 18.54 -22.76
N SER A 320 -12.43 18.53 -23.00
CA SER A 320 -11.91 18.66 -24.38
C SER A 320 -12.22 17.43 -25.26
N LYS A 321 -12.25 16.22 -24.69
CA LYS A 321 -12.69 15.00 -25.41
C LYS A 321 -14.20 14.74 -25.26
N GLY A 322 -14.87 15.39 -24.30
CA GLY A 322 -16.32 15.29 -24.06
C GLY A 322 -16.77 13.97 -23.44
N ASP A 323 -15.91 13.26 -22.70
CA ASP A 323 -16.25 11.96 -22.09
C ASP A 323 -16.94 12.10 -20.71
N LEU A 324 -18.16 12.65 -20.74
CA LEU A 324 -18.98 12.87 -19.54
C LEU A 324 -19.51 11.56 -18.90
N SER A 325 -19.57 10.47 -19.68
CA SER A 325 -19.95 9.14 -19.15
C SER A 325 -18.89 8.58 -18.21
N THR A 326 -17.62 8.70 -18.60
CA THR A 326 -16.50 8.28 -17.76
C THR A 326 -16.42 9.18 -16.53
N PHE A 327 -16.58 10.51 -16.68
CA PHE A 327 -16.66 11.43 -15.54
C PHE A 327 -17.68 11.01 -14.47
N GLN A 328 -18.92 10.71 -14.84
CA GLN A 328 -19.92 10.26 -13.86
C GLN A 328 -19.52 8.94 -13.18
N THR A 329 -18.93 8.01 -13.94
CA THR A 329 -18.49 6.72 -13.40
C THR A 329 -17.36 6.91 -12.39
N ASP A 330 -16.36 7.70 -12.74
CA ASP A 330 -15.21 8.04 -11.89
C ASP A 330 -15.69 8.77 -10.63
N MET A 331 -16.59 9.76 -10.77
CA MET A 331 -17.15 10.49 -9.63
C MET A 331 -17.86 9.60 -8.62
N LEU A 332 -18.59 8.57 -9.07
CA LEU A 332 -19.36 7.70 -8.18
C LEU A 332 -18.56 6.52 -7.63
N SER A 333 -17.52 6.08 -8.35
CA SER A 333 -16.84 4.80 -8.05
C SER A 333 -15.35 4.94 -7.73
N ASP A 334 -14.70 6.00 -8.21
CA ASP A 334 -13.24 6.20 -8.11
C ASP A 334 -12.88 7.68 -7.86
N PHE A 335 -13.64 8.33 -6.98
CA PHE A 335 -13.51 9.77 -6.74
C PHE A 335 -12.10 10.19 -6.29
N ALA A 336 -11.35 9.30 -5.63
CA ALA A 336 -9.98 9.57 -5.20
C ALA A 336 -9.03 9.94 -6.35
N ASN A 337 -9.34 9.51 -7.58
CA ASN A 337 -8.55 9.80 -8.77
C ASN A 337 -9.06 10.99 -9.58
N VAL A 338 -10.17 11.64 -9.17
CA VAL A 338 -10.74 12.79 -9.87
C VAL A 338 -10.19 14.10 -9.29
N ASN A 339 -9.55 14.91 -10.13
CA ASN A 339 -8.92 16.17 -9.77
C ASN A 339 -9.64 17.39 -10.35
N TYR A 340 -10.50 17.21 -11.36
CA TYR A 340 -11.31 18.27 -11.96
C TYR A 340 -12.81 17.93 -11.93
N ILE A 341 -13.59 18.85 -11.38
CA ILE A 341 -15.06 18.80 -11.35
C ILE A 341 -15.60 19.67 -12.47
N VAL A 342 -16.48 19.12 -13.30
CA VAL A 342 -17.07 19.85 -14.43
C VAL A 342 -17.96 21.01 -13.93
N GLU A 343 -17.51 22.26 -14.11
CA GLU A 343 -18.28 23.45 -13.69
C GLU A 343 -19.40 23.82 -14.69
N THR A 344 -20.58 24.10 -14.17
CA THR A 344 -21.83 24.29 -14.92
C THR A 344 -22.06 25.72 -15.47
N LYS A 345 -21.18 26.69 -15.19
CA LYS A 345 -21.50 28.11 -15.44
C LYS A 345 -21.62 28.52 -16.92
N ASP A 346 -20.90 27.86 -17.82
CA ASP A 346 -20.91 28.18 -19.27
C ASP A 346 -21.65 27.17 -20.16
N LEU A 347 -22.27 26.14 -19.56
CA LEU A 347 -22.94 25.05 -20.28
C LEU A 347 -24.42 24.90 -19.88
N ARG A 348 -25.15 26.00 -19.80
CA ARG A 348 -26.60 26.01 -19.49
C ARG A 348 -27.49 25.22 -20.47
N GLU A 349 -26.92 24.62 -21.51
CA GLU A 349 -27.61 23.73 -22.43
C GLU A 349 -27.17 22.25 -22.32
N THR A 350 -26.10 21.91 -21.58
CA THR A 350 -25.61 20.54 -21.41
C THR A 350 -25.35 20.16 -19.94
N LYS A 351 -26.37 19.57 -19.30
CA LYS A 351 -26.32 18.37 -18.43
C LYS A 351 -25.02 18.13 -17.59
N ALA A 352 -24.75 18.90 -16.54
CA ALA A 352 -23.86 18.43 -15.49
C ALA A 352 -24.64 18.29 -14.17
N SER A 353 -24.36 17.21 -13.45
CA SER A 353 -24.96 16.86 -12.16
C SER A 353 -24.16 17.50 -11.02
N ASP A 354 -24.82 17.83 -9.93
CA ASP A 354 -24.15 18.25 -8.70
C ASP A 354 -23.70 17.02 -7.92
N TYR A 355 -22.51 17.04 -7.33
CA TYR A 355 -21.97 15.91 -6.56
C TYR A 355 -21.60 16.33 -5.15
N PHE A 356 -21.77 15.42 -4.20
CA PHE A 356 -21.49 15.66 -2.79
C PHE A 356 -21.07 14.37 -2.10
N SER A 357 -20.28 14.53 -1.03
CA SER A 357 -19.77 13.44 -0.21
C SER A 357 -20.72 13.12 0.95
N VAL A 358 -20.78 11.84 1.31
CA VAL A 358 -21.62 11.32 2.40
C VAL A 358 -20.84 10.28 3.20
N GLY A 359 -20.84 10.43 4.52
CA GLY A 359 -20.45 9.37 5.46
C GLY A 359 -21.67 8.60 5.94
N TYR A 360 -21.52 7.35 6.35
CA TYR A 360 -22.64 6.58 6.90
C TYR A 360 -22.25 5.65 8.02
N ILE A 361 -23.21 5.39 8.90
CA ILE A 361 -23.17 4.29 9.87
C ILE A 361 -24.20 3.26 9.43
N LYS A 362 -23.73 2.04 9.20
CA LYS A 362 -24.52 0.87 8.86
C LYS A 362 -24.63 -0.05 10.08
N LEU A 363 -25.86 -0.41 10.43
CA LEU A 363 -26.16 -1.49 11.35
C LEU A 363 -26.66 -2.67 10.53
N GLU A 364 -25.86 -3.75 10.49
CA GLU A 364 -26.17 -4.89 9.63
C GLU A 364 -27.20 -5.83 10.25
N PHE A 365 -28.02 -6.43 9.40
CA PHE A 365 -28.82 -7.56 9.82
C PHE A 365 -27.93 -8.74 10.22
N ASN A 366 -28.24 -9.33 11.38
CA ASN A 366 -27.68 -10.64 11.71
C ASN A 366 -28.30 -11.75 10.83
N ALA A 367 -27.73 -12.96 10.87
CA ALA A 367 -28.17 -14.07 10.03
C ALA A 367 -29.67 -14.40 10.15
N TYR A 368 -30.24 -14.31 11.35
CA TYR A 368 -31.67 -14.52 11.57
C TYR A 368 -32.51 -13.42 10.94
N GLN A 369 -32.09 -12.16 11.08
CA GLN A 369 -32.78 -11.01 10.51
C GLN A 369 -32.74 -11.01 8.97
N LYS A 370 -31.60 -11.38 8.37
CA LYS A 370 -31.47 -11.54 6.91
C LYS A 370 -32.45 -12.60 6.39
N LEU A 371 -32.58 -13.73 7.10
CA LEU A 371 -33.53 -14.78 6.77
C LEU A 371 -34.98 -14.29 6.91
N GLU A 372 -35.31 -13.64 8.02
CA GLU A 372 -36.66 -13.10 8.25
C GLU A 372 -37.05 -12.08 7.18
N TYR A 373 -36.14 -11.16 6.82
CA TYR A 373 -36.33 -10.20 5.73
C TYR A 373 -36.66 -10.91 4.41
N SER A 374 -35.83 -11.89 4.01
CA SER A 374 -36.02 -12.65 2.78
C SER A 374 -37.38 -13.37 2.74
N ILE A 375 -37.78 -14.02 3.85
CA ILE A 375 -39.08 -14.71 3.95
C ILE A 375 -40.24 -13.73 3.72
N TRP A 376 -40.23 -12.58 4.37
CA TRP A 376 -41.31 -11.61 4.25
C TRP A 376 -41.35 -10.93 2.88
N ASN A 377 -40.19 -10.63 2.27
CA ASN A 377 -40.15 -10.13 0.89
C ASN A 377 -40.69 -11.15 -0.10
N THR A 378 -40.30 -12.43 -0.01
CA THR A 378 -40.88 -13.48 -0.85
C THR A 378 -42.39 -13.58 -0.64
N LYS A 379 -42.90 -13.44 0.58
CA LYS A 379 -44.35 -13.44 0.84
C LYS A 379 -45.06 -12.27 0.17
N LYS A 380 -44.46 -11.07 0.20
CA LYS A 380 -44.99 -9.87 -0.45
C LYS A 380 -44.99 -10.01 -1.97
N GLU A 381 -43.89 -10.49 -2.56
CA GLU A 381 -43.76 -10.72 -4.00
C GLU A 381 -44.73 -11.80 -4.53
N THR A 382 -44.99 -12.82 -3.72
CA THR A 382 -45.93 -13.91 -4.06
C THR A 382 -47.38 -13.61 -3.67
N GLU A 383 -47.67 -12.40 -3.17
CA GLU A 383 -48.98 -11.99 -2.68
C GLU A 383 -49.58 -12.96 -1.64
N SER A 384 -48.72 -13.59 -0.83
CA SER A 384 -49.09 -14.62 0.15
C SER A 384 -49.21 -14.11 1.59
N CYS A 385 -49.17 -12.79 1.78
CA CYS A 385 -49.50 -12.11 3.04
C CYS A 385 -50.26 -10.81 2.79
N GLU A 386 -51.04 -10.36 3.77
CA GLU A 386 -51.65 -9.04 3.75
C GLU A 386 -50.59 -7.95 3.92
N ASN A 387 -50.81 -6.77 3.33
CA ASN A 387 -49.84 -5.68 3.40
C ASN A 387 -49.62 -5.19 4.85
N GLU A 388 -50.66 -5.18 5.67
CA GLU A 388 -50.55 -4.81 7.09
C GLU A 388 -49.66 -5.78 7.88
N ASP A 389 -49.76 -7.09 7.60
CA ASP A 389 -48.92 -8.10 8.24
C ASP A 389 -47.44 -7.93 7.85
N TYR A 390 -47.19 -7.66 6.57
CA TYR A 390 -45.83 -7.37 6.08
C TYR A 390 -45.25 -6.11 6.75
N GLU A 391 -45.99 -5.01 6.77
CA GLU A 391 -45.51 -3.75 7.38
C GLU A 391 -45.25 -3.91 8.89
N ASN A 392 -46.13 -4.61 9.60
CA ASN A 392 -45.93 -4.91 11.02
C ASN A 392 -44.69 -5.79 11.25
N ALA A 393 -44.48 -6.80 10.42
CA ALA A 393 -43.30 -7.65 10.50
C ALA A 393 -42.00 -6.87 10.20
N MET A 394 -41.98 -6.06 9.15
CA MET A 394 -40.83 -5.21 8.83
C MET A 394 -40.55 -4.20 9.94
N ASN A 395 -41.58 -3.54 10.48
CA ASN A 395 -41.41 -2.64 11.63
C ASN A 395 -40.77 -3.35 12.83
N ASN A 396 -41.21 -4.55 13.17
CA ASN A 396 -40.63 -5.33 14.26
C ASN A 396 -39.18 -5.73 13.96
N LEU A 397 -38.90 -6.17 12.73
CA LEU A 397 -37.56 -6.54 12.27
C LEU A 397 -36.58 -5.37 12.42
N TYR A 398 -36.92 -4.21 11.84
CA TYR A 398 -36.08 -3.02 11.86
C TYR A 398 -35.93 -2.41 13.27
N ASN A 399 -36.99 -2.43 14.09
CA ASN A 399 -36.90 -1.98 15.49
C ASN A 399 -35.98 -2.88 16.33
N GLY A 400 -35.78 -4.13 15.92
CA GLY A 400 -34.90 -5.09 16.58
C GLY A 400 -33.43 -5.03 16.10
N VAL A 401 -33.09 -4.18 15.13
CA VAL A 401 -31.72 -4.05 14.61
C VAL A 401 -30.83 -3.39 15.66
N TYR A 402 -29.65 -3.99 15.87
CA TYR A 402 -28.63 -3.49 16.78
C TYR A 402 -27.25 -3.83 16.25
N THR A 403 -26.26 -3.08 16.72
CA THR A 403 -24.84 -3.41 16.60
C THR A 403 -24.22 -3.63 17.98
N TYR A 404 -23.05 -4.25 18.01
CA TYR A 404 -22.23 -4.34 19.21
C TYR A 404 -21.30 -3.13 19.27
N VAL A 405 -21.27 -2.47 20.43
CA VAL A 405 -20.36 -1.35 20.66
C VAL A 405 -18.93 -1.86 20.58
N ARG A 406 -18.07 -1.18 19.83
CA ARG A 406 -16.65 -1.51 19.74
C ARG A 406 -15.84 -0.77 20.82
N ASP A 407 -14.84 -1.45 21.35
CA ASP A 407 -13.86 -0.85 22.25
C ASP A 407 -13.03 0.19 21.48
N SER A 408 -12.82 1.37 22.08
CA SER A 408 -12.12 2.46 21.42
C SER A 408 -10.60 2.25 21.32
N GLU A 409 -10.02 1.41 22.17
CA GLU A 409 -8.59 1.12 22.19
C GLU A 409 -8.26 -0.10 21.32
N THR A 410 -9.10 -1.13 21.35
CA THR A 410 -8.83 -2.39 20.64
C THR A 410 -9.65 -2.59 19.37
N GLY A 411 -10.76 -1.88 19.19
CA GLY A 411 -11.65 -2.02 18.02
C GLY A 411 -12.54 -3.28 18.07
N GLU A 412 -12.37 -4.10 19.10
CA GLU A 412 -13.10 -5.36 19.29
C GLU A 412 -14.55 -5.10 19.70
N LYS A 413 -15.45 -5.96 19.22
CA LYS A 413 -16.87 -5.89 19.60
C LYS A 413 -17.03 -6.27 21.08
N THR A 414 -17.64 -5.38 21.85
CA THR A 414 -18.02 -5.63 23.25
C THR A 414 -19.34 -6.41 23.32
N THR A 415 -19.78 -6.73 24.54
CA THR A 415 -21.09 -7.36 24.77
C THR A 415 -22.25 -6.36 24.80
N GLN A 416 -21.95 -5.06 24.79
CA GLN A 416 -22.97 -4.01 24.83
C GLN A 416 -23.63 -3.86 23.45
N LYS A 417 -24.95 -3.73 23.44
CA LYS A 417 -25.75 -3.52 22.21
C LYS A 417 -26.20 -2.07 22.12
N ALA A 418 -26.13 -1.52 20.91
CA ALA A 418 -26.69 -0.22 20.56
C ALA A 418 -27.77 -0.39 19.48
N TYR A 419 -28.94 0.20 19.70
CA TYR A 419 -30.10 0.08 18.80
C TYR A 419 -30.27 1.37 18.00
N ALA A 420 -30.75 1.25 16.76
CA ALA A 420 -31.02 2.41 15.91
C ALA A 420 -32.17 3.28 16.47
N TYR A 421 -33.24 2.64 16.94
CA TYR A 421 -34.49 3.27 17.37
C TYR A 421 -34.60 3.41 18.90
N GLY A 422 -35.34 4.43 19.36
CA GLY A 422 -35.65 4.69 20.78
C GLY A 422 -35.31 6.12 21.21
N SER A 423 -35.75 6.54 22.40
CA SER A 423 -35.39 7.86 22.96
C SER A 423 -33.90 7.98 23.31
N ASN A 424 -33.22 6.85 23.45
CA ASN A 424 -31.76 6.72 23.57
C ASN A 424 -31.21 5.88 22.38
N GLY A 425 -31.82 6.02 21.20
CA GLY A 425 -31.38 5.35 19.99
C GLY A 425 -30.19 6.08 19.37
N LEU A 426 -29.39 5.36 18.59
CA LEU A 426 -28.14 5.86 18.02
C LEU A 426 -28.29 7.19 17.25
N LEU A 427 -29.35 7.34 16.44
CA LEU A 427 -29.60 8.59 15.71
C LEU A 427 -29.80 9.79 16.64
N ALA A 428 -30.55 9.61 17.73
CA ALA A 428 -30.79 10.67 18.70
C ALA A 428 -29.51 11.06 19.43
N GLU A 429 -28.69 10.08 19.84
CA GLU A 429 -27.41 10.33 20.49
C GLU A 429 -26.43 11.09 19.58
N ILE A 430 -26.36 10.70 18.30
CA ILE A 430 -25.53 11.41 17.31
C ILE A 430 -26.07 12.83 17.12
N SER A 431 -27.37 13.00 16.91
CA SER A 431 -27.99 14.32 16.71
C SER A 431 -27.70 15.26 17.88
N ASP A 432 -27.95 14.81 19.11
CA ASP A 432 -27.68 15.58 20.33
C ASP A 432 -26.20 15.99 20.40
N LYS A 433 -25.28 15.10 20.01
CA LYS A 433 -23.85 15.41 20.01
C LYS A 433 -23.44 16.41 18.95
N LEU A 434 -24.06 16.37 17.77
CA LEU A 434 -23.78 17.33 16.70
C LEU A 434 -24.36 18.71 17.02
N ASP A 435 -25.41 18.80 17.82
CA ASP A 435 -26.04 20.06 18.25
C ASP A 435 -25.18 20.90 19.20
N ASP A 436 -24.17 20.29 19.83
CA ASP A 436 -23.11 21.00 20.58
C ASP A 436 -22.35 22.03 19.71
N TYR A 437 -22.38 21.85 18.38
CA TYR A 437 -21.66 22.67 17.40
C TYR A 437 -22.64 23.40 16.48
N GLN A 438 -22.87 24.69 16.73
CA GLN A 438 -23.81 25.49 15.94
C GLN A 438 -23.09 26.42 14.98
N TYR A 439 -23.50 26.39 13.70
CA TYR A 439 -23.05 27.35 12.69
C TYR A 439 -23.36 28.79 13.09
N VAL A 440 -22.44 29.71 12.79
CA VAL A 440 -22.62 31.15 13.01
C VAL A 440 -23.09 31.86 11.72
N SER A 441 -23.65 33.05 11.86
CA SER A 441 -24.15 33.85 10.73
C SER A 441 -23.07 34.14 9.69
N GLU A 442 -23.45 34.17 8.40
CA GLU A 442 -22.53 34.32 7.25
C GLU A 442 -22.04 35.75 6.99
N GLU A 443 -22.13 36.67 7.96
CA GLU A 443 -21.65 38.05 7.79
C GLU A 443 -20.15 38.18 8.17
N GLY A 444 -19.30 38.59 7.21
CA GLY A 444 -17.89 38.95 7.44
C GLY A 444 -16.89 37.78 7.44
N ASP A 445 -15.80 37.90 8.21
CA ASP A 445 -14.69 36.90 8.34
C ASP A 445 -15.10 35.57 9.03
N LEU A 446 -16.40 35.31 9.21
CA LEU A 446 -16.94 34.13 9.91
C LEU A 446 -16.91 32.84 9.07
N VAL A 447 -16.51 32.92 7.79
CA VAL A 447 -16.31 31.76 6.90
C VAL A 447 -15.31 30.76 7.48
N GLY A 448 -14.22 31.25 8.07
CA GLY A 448 -13.23 30.39 8.73
C GLY A 448 -13.77 29.66 9.96
N GLU A 449 -14.68 30.29 10.70
CA GLU A 449 -15.30 29.70 11.88
C GLU A 449 -16.31 28.62 11.51
N ASN A 450 -17.13 28.86 10.48
CA ASN A 450 -18.04 27.83 9.96
C ASN A 450 -17.29 26.61 9.38
N LYS A 451 -16.12 26.82 8.76
CA LYS A 451 -15.23 25.72 8.34
C LYS A 451 -14.73 24.90 9.54
N ARG A 452 -14.33 25.58 10.64
CA ARG A 452 -13.93 24.92 11.89
C ARG A 452 -15.07 24.12 12.52
N ILE A 453 -16.28 24.68 12.55
CA ILE A 453 -17.49 24.02 13.07
C ILE A 453 -17.82 22.75 12.26
N ALA A 454 -17.72 22.82 10.94
CA ALA A 454 -17.91 21.67 10.06
C ALA A 454 -16.96 20.51 10.41
N TYR A 455 -15.68 20.81 10.69
CA TYR A 455 -14.70 19.82 11.12
C TYR A 455 -15.01 19.23 12.50
N LEU A 456 -15.46 20.03 13.46
CA LEU A 456 -15.85 19.54 14.78
C LEU A 456 -17.07 18.60 14.72
N LYS A 457 -18.07 18.92 13.87
CA LYS A 457 -19.20 18.02 13.63
C LYS A 457 -18.75 16.68 13.03
N ALA A 458 -17.86 16.72 12.03
CA ALA A 458 -17.33 15.51 11.42
C ALA A 458 -16.51 14.66 12.41
N GLU A 459 -15.66 15.28 13.24
CA GLU A 459 -14.91 14.60 14.29
C GLU A 459 -15.81 13.94 15.33
N ALA A 460 -16.90 14.61 15.70
CA ALA A 460 -17.91 14.05 16.58
C ALA A 460 -18.62 12.84 15.94
N PHE A 461 -19.05 12.93 14.68
CA PHE A 461 -19.69 11.82 13.98
C PHE A 461 -18.74 10.62 13.80
N ARG A 462 -17.46 10.88 13.52
CA ARG A 462 -16.42 9.84 13.35
C ARG A 462 -16.30 8.94 14.58
N ASP A 463 -16.41 9.48 15.79
CA ASP A 463 -16.36 8.67 17.01
C ASP A 463 -17.46 7.59 17.00
N TYR A 464 -18.67 7.94 16.54
CA TYR A 464 -19.76 6.98 16.37
C TYR A 464 -19.52 6.03 15.19
N LEU A 465 -18.94 6.52 14.09
CA LEU A 465 -18.55 5.68 12.94
C LEU A 465 -17.63 4.53 13.37
N TYR A 466 -16.61 4.80 14.19
CA TYR A 466 -15.71 3.73 14.63
C TYR A 466 -16.32 2.83 15.72
N ARG A 467 -17.15 3.38 16.61
CA ARG A 467 -17.77 2.62 17.70
C ARG A 467 -18.92 1.71 17.27
N TYR A 468 -19.69 2.11 16.26
CA TYR A 468 -20.99 1.48 15.97
C TYR A 468 -21.15 1.02 14.51
N ASN A 469 -20.27 1.40 13.59
CA ASN A 469 -20.41 0.94 12.19
C ASN A 469 -20.02 -0.53 12.07
N ASP A 470 -20.98 -1.35 11.63
CA ASP A 470 -20.73 -2.75 11.26
C ASP A 470 -20.02 -2.85 9.90
N ASP A 471 -20.08 -1.80 9.08
CA ASP A 471 -19.34 -1.68 7.83
C ASP A 471 -17.96 -1.02 8.06
N ASP A 472 -16.89 -1.73 7.75
CA ASP A 472 -15.52 -1.23 7.91
C ASP A 472 -15.03 -0.43 6.68
N THR A 473 -15.79 -0.36 5.58
CA THR A 473 -15.35 0.29 4.32
C THR A 473 -15.00 1.77 4.47
N LEU A 474 -15.73 2.52 5.32
CA LEU A 474 -15.45 3.93 5.57
C LEU A 474 -14.37 4.16 6.66
N LYS A 475 -13.94 3.11 7.36
CA LYS A 475 -12.94 3.23 8.42
C LYS A 475 -11.55 3.28 7.80
N GLY A 476 -10.91 4.43 7.93
CA GLY A 476 -9.59 4.70 7.36
C GLY A 476 -9.63 5.01 5.86
N ALA A 477 -10.82 5.14 5.27
CA ALA A 477 -10.98 5.47 3.85
C ALA A 477 -10.41 6.85 3.53
N GLU A 478 -9.67 6.95 2.42
CA GLU A 478 -9.08 8.20 1.95
C GLU A 478 -10.12 9.22 1.49
N THR A 479 -11.26 8.75 0.97
CA THR A 479 -12.41 9.57 0.56
C THR A 479 -13.72 9.01 1.13
N ASN A 480 -14.76 9.85 1.12
CA ASN A 480 -16.11 9.42 1.50
C ASN A 480 -16.88 8.91 0.28
N THR A 481 -18.02 8.25 0.51
CA THR A 481 -18.93 7.85 -0.56
C THR A 481 -19.50 9.09 -1.25
N VAL A 482 -19.47 9.11 -2.58
CA VAL A 482 -19.99 10.23 -3.38
C VAL A 482 -21.36 9.87 -3.96
N PHE A 483 -22.28 10.81 -3.88
CA PHE A 483 -23.56 10.79 -4.57
C PHE A 483 -23.63 11.99 -5.51
N GLY A 484 -24.49 11.89 -6.52
CA GLY A 484 -24.84 13.00 -7.40
C GLY A 484 -26.34 13.28 -7.42
N VAL A 485 -26.72 14.46 -7.89
CA VAL A 485 -28.10 14.80 -8.26
C VAL A 485 -28.09 15.37 -9.66
N ASP A 486 -28.83 14.74 -10.56
CA ASP A 486 -28.97 15.21 -11.94
C ASP A 486 -29.87 16.46 -12.02
N LYS A 487 -29.92 17.08 -13.20
CA LYS A 487 -30.74 18.28 -13.47
C LYS A 487 -32.25 18.09 -13.22
N ASP A 488 -32.74 16.86 -13.26
CA ASP A 488 -34.14 16.51 -13.05
C ASP A 488 -34.41 16.20 -11.55
N GLY A 489 -33.37 16.29 -10.72
CA GLY A 489 -33.41 16.03 -9.30
C GLY A 489 -33.34 14.55 -8.96
N ASN A 490 -32.92 13.68 -9.87
CA ASN A 490 -32.74 12.25 -9.58
C ASN A 490 -31.37 12.02 -8.94
N VAL A 491 -31.32 11.14 -7.94
CA VAL A 491 -30.07 10.79 -7.28
C VAL A 491 -29.28 9.82 -8.16
N LEU A 492 -27.99 10.12 -8.29
CA LEU A 492 -26.97 9.27 -8.89
C LEU A 492 -26.16 8.64 -7.77
N ALA A 493 -25.96 7.33 -7.85
CA ALA A 493 -25.26 6.57 -6.82
C ALA A 493 -24.40 5.48 -7.46
N ASN A 494 -23.43 4.99 -6.70
CA ASN A 494 -22.60 3.85 -7.10
C ASN A 494 -23.40 2.53 -7.12
N ASP A 495 -22.74 1.46 -7.55
CA ASP A 495 -23.36 0.13 -7.66
C ASP A 495 -23.89 -0.42 -6.32
N THR A 496 -23.37 0.04 -5.20
CA THR A 496 -23.84 -0.33 -3.86
C THR A 496 -25.24 0.22 -3.57
N PHE A 497 -25.56 1.44 -4.02
CA PHE A 497 -26.77 2.15 -3.60
C PHE A 497 -27.75 2.47 -4.73
N LYS A 498 -27.35 2.32 -6.00
CA LYS A 498 -28.16 2.73 -7.17
C LYS A 498 -29.55 2.11 -7.23
N ASP A 499 -29.71 0.87 -6.77
CA ASP A 499 -30.96 0.12 -6.84
C ASP A 499 -31.78 0.20 -5.53
N ASN A 500 -31.30 0.98 -4.54
CA ASN A 500 -31.96 1.13 -3.24
C ASN A 500 -32.80 2.41 -3.19
N GLU A 501 -34.11 2.28 -3.44
CA GLU A 501 -35.05 3.40 -3.47
C GLU A 501 -35.14 4.16 -2.14
N ASN A 502 -35.02 3.48 -1.00
CA ASN A 502 -35.06 4.12 0.31
C ASN A 502 -33.82 4.97 0.55
N VAL A 503 -32.64 4.45 0.19
CA VAL A 503 -31.37 5.19 0.28
C VAL A 503 -31.41 6.40 -0.65
N THR A 504 -31.71 6.23 -1.94
CA THR A 504 -31.74 7.35 -2.89
C THR A 504 -32.77 8.42 -2.49
N THR A 505 -33.93 8.03 -1.94
CA THR A 505 -34.91 8.98 -1.39
C THR A 505 -34.37 9.75 -0.19
N ALA A 506 -33.71 9.07 0.75
CA ALA A 506 -33.13 9.70 1.93
C ALA A 506 -31.97 10.65 1.56
N ILE A 507 -31.11 10.24 0.63
CA ILE A 507 -30.01 11.06 0.10
C ILE A 507 -30.56 12.32 -0.57
N LYS A 508 -31.64 12.22 -1.36
CA LYS A 508 -32.28 13.39 -1.97
C LYS A 508 -32.79 14.38 -0.92
N LYS A 509 -33.41 13.89 0.15
CA LYS A 509 -33.87 14.73 1.27
C LYS A 509 -32.69 15.36 1.99
N LEU A 510 -31.63 14.59 2.25
CA LEU A 510 -30.41 15.04 2.91
C LEU A 510 -29.74 16.18 2.12
N TYR A 511 -29.60 16.03 0.80
CA TYR A 511 -29.05 17.07 -0.08
C TYR A 511 -29.87 18.38 -0.05
N ASN A 512 -31.17 18.30 0.23
CA ASN A 512 -32.05 19.45 0.42
C ASN A 512 -31.94 20.50 -0.70
N ASN A 513 -31.88 20.06 -1.96
CA ASN A 513 -31.69 20.90 -3.14
C ASN A 513 -30.49 21.87 -3.01
N GLY A 514 -29.35 21.38 -2.53
CA GLY A 514 -28.12 22.15 -2.36
C GLY A 514 -28.09 23.06 -1.14
N ASN A 515 -29.03 22.89 -0.19
CA ASN A 515 -29.05 23.66 1.06
C ASN A 515 -28.52 22.86 2.26
N ALA A 516 -28.04 21.64 2.04
CA ALA A 516 -27.44 20.81 3.07
C ALA A 516 -26.18 21.47 3.63
N ARG A 517 -25.90 21.23 4.91
CA ARG A 517 -24.68 21.66 5.58
C ARG A 517 -23.97 20.45 6.14
N ILE A 518 -22.65 20.56 6.24
CA ILE A 518 -21.83 19.49 6.83
C ILE A 518 -22.36 19.15 8.22
N GLY A 519 -22.65 17.87 8.42
CA GLY A 519 -23.23 17.34 9.64
C GLY A 519 -24.74 17.39 9.76
N ASP A 520 -25.44 17.75 8.69
CA ASP A 520 -26.83 17.34 8.54
C ASP A 520 -26.91 15.81 8.47
N LEU A 521 -27.94 15.24 9.11
CA LEU A 521 -28.18 13.80 9.20
C LEU A 521 -29.42 13.40 8.42
N SER A 522 -29.42 12.20 7.85
CA SER A 522 -30.66 11.59 7.36
C SER A 522 -31.53 11.10 8.51
N GLU A 523 -32.80 10.83 8.19
CA GLU A 523 -33.60 9.91 9.00
C GLU A 523 -32.99 8.49 8.99
N ILE A 524 -33.51 7.61 9.85
CA ILE A 524 -33.15 6.18 9.80
C ILE A 524 -33.61 5.60 8.46
N VAL A 525 -32.66 5.11 7.66
CA VAL A 525 -32.93 4.55 6.34
C VAL A 525 -32.95 3.03 6.40
N ARG A 526 -34.06 2.43 5.99
CA ARG A 526 -34.26 0.98 5.96
C ARG A 526 -33.80 0.41 4.63
N SER A 527 -33.00 -0.66 4.68
CA SER A 527 -32.42 -1.33 3.52
C SER A 527 -32.50 -2.86 3.69
N GLU A 528 -32.34 -3.59 2.59
CA GLU A 528 -32.36 -5.05 2.57
C GLU A 528 -31.28 -5.72 3.42
N ASP A 529 -30.19 -5.01 3.70
CA ASP A 529 -29.04 -5.49 4.46
C ASP A 529 -28.95 -4.88 5.87
N GLY A 530 -29.92 -4.03 6.24
CA GLY A 530 -30.00 -3.44 7.58
C GLY A 530 -30.46 -1.99 7.56
N ILE A 531 -29.80 -1.16 8.36
CA ILE A 531 -30.17 0.23 8.57
C ILE A 531 -28.97 1.14 8.34
N TYR A 532 -29.24 2.31 7.74
CA TYR A 532 -28.25 3.36 7.54
C TYR A 532 -28.64 4.67 8.23
N ILE A 533 -27.63 5.36 8.74
CA ILE A 533 -27.68 6.77 9.13
C ILE A 533 -26.63 7.50 8.29
N PHE A 534 -27.06 8.43 7.45
CA PHE A 534 -26.17 9.19 6.58
C PHE A 534 -25.84 10.56 7.18
N PHE A 535 -24.59 10.98 6.99
CA PHE A 535 -24.03 12.26 7.37
C PHE A 535 -23.60 12.99 6.11
N TYR A 536 -24.13 14.18 5.86
CA TYR A 536 -23.70 15.00 4.74
C TYR A 536 -22.28 15.55 5.00
N ALA A 537 -21.33 15.17 4.15
CA ALA A 537 -19.90 15.45 4.32
C ALA A 537 -19.37 16.62 3.47
N GLY A 538 -20.25 17.29 2.71
CA GLY A 538 -19.94 18.49 1.93
C GLY A 538 -20.04 18.29 0.43
N ASP A 539 -20.15 19.40 -0.30
CA ASP A 539 -20.15 19.41 -1.76
C ASP A 539 -18.79 19.02 -2.33
N VAL A 540 -18.82 18.40 -3.51
CA VAL A 540 -17.63 18.08 -4.29
C VAL A 540 -17.46 19.17 -5.36
N GLU A 541 -16.50 20.05 -5.13
CA GLU A 541 -16.24 21.24 -5.96
C GLU A 541 -14.76 21.39 -6.30
N ASN A 542 -14.46 22.13 -7.38
CA ASN A 542 -13.08 22.52 -7.65
C ASN A 542 -12.56 23.46 -6.55
N HIS A 543 -11.32 23.23 -6.12
CA HIS A 543 -10.67 24.08 -5.11
C HIS A 543 -10.21 25.43 -5.64
N PHE A 544 -10.14 25.59 -6.97
CA PHE A 544 -9.72 26.82 -7.64
C PHE A 544 -10.67 27.15 -8.78
N VAL A 545 -10.84 28.45 -9.02
CA VAL A 545 -11.70 28.96 -10.10
C VAL A 545 -10.90 29.25 -11.37
N GLY A 546 -11.59 29.31 -12.52
CA GLY A 546 -10.98 29.71 -13.79
C GLY A 546 -10.07 28.63 -14.39
N ILE A 547 -10.48 27.37 -14.27
CA ILE A 547 -9.77 26.23 -14.84
C ILE A 547 -10.07 26.16 -16.34
N ASP A 548 -9.04 26.35 -17.16
CA ASP A 548 -9.05 26.20 -18.62
C ASP A 548 -7.72 25.56 -19.09
N GLU A 549 -7.52 25.44 -20.40
CA GLU A 549 -6.29 24.86 -20.98
C GLU A 549 -4.99 25.59 -20.57
N SER A 550 -5.09 26.81 -20.04
CA SER A 550 -3.98 27.65 -19.58
C SER A 550 -3.83 27.69 -18.05
N PHE A 551 -4.64 26.92 -17.32
CA PHE A 551 -4.63 26.82 -15.86
C PHE A 551 -3.24 26.50 -15.34
N ASN A 552 -2.77 27.29 -14.37
CA ASN A 552 -1.44 27.12 -13.79
C ASN A 552 -1.35 27.76 -12.39
N LEU A 553 -1.35 26.93 -11.35
CA LEU A 553 -1.26 27.39 -9.96
C LEU A 553 0.15 27.79 -9.54
N ALA A 554 1.19 27.24 -10.17
CA ALA A 554 2.59 27.53 -9.87
C ALA A 554 2.96 29.02 -10.07
N LYS A 555 2.12 29.81 -10.74
CA LYS A 555 2.27 31.28 -10.85
C LYS A 555 2.11 32.02 -9.52
N ASN A 556 1.49 31.40 -8.51
CA ASN A 556 1.27 32.01 -7.20
C ASN A 556 1.42 30.98 -6.07
N GLU A 557 2.57 30.99 -5.38
CA GLU A 557 2.87 30.08 -4.28
C GLU A 557 1.82 30.10 -3.16
N LYS A 558 1.10 31.21 -2.96
CA LYS A 558 0.06 31.30 -1.91
C LYS A 558 -1.08 30.31 -2.11
N ASN A 559 -1.27 29.78 -3.32
CA ASN A 559 -2.26 28.74 -3.61
C ASN A 559 -2.06 27.48 -2.76
N ILE A 560 -0.84 27.22 -2.26
CA ILE A 560 -0.54 26.09 -1.36
C ILE A 560 -1.32 26.14 -0.05
N THR A 561 -1.77 27.33 0.38
CA THR A 561 -2.59 27.51 1.59
C THR A 561 -3.99 26.92 1.45
N VAL A 562 -4.53 26.88 0.22
CA VAL A 562 -5.80 26.19 -0.06
C VAL A 562 -5.60 24.68 0.07
N LEU A 563 -4.59 24.12 -0.61
CA LEU A 563 -4.30 22.68 -0.59
C LEU A 563 -3.97 22.14 0.81
N SER A 564 -3.24 22.92 1.61
CA SER A 564 -2.86 22.57 2.99
C SER A 564 -3.96 22.75 4.03
N SER A 565 -5.07 23.42 3.68
CA SER A 565 -6.20 23.60 4.59
C SER A 565 -7.44 22.83 4.17
N THR A 566 -7.39 22.10 3.06
CA THR A 566 -8.50 21.30 2.55
C THR A 566 -8.25 19.83 2.87
N ARG A 567 -9.09 19.26 3.74
CA ARG A 567 -9.12 17.82 4.06
C ARG A 567 -9.65 17.02 2.87
N VAL A 568 -9.03 15.89 2.56
CA VAL A 568 -9.47 14.97 1.48
C VAL A 568 -10.69 14.18 1.91
N ASN A 569 -10.68 13.71 3.16
CA ASN A 569 -11.84 13.19 3.86
C ASN A 569 -12.07 14.04 5.11
N ILE A 570 -13.28 14.55 5.29
CA ILE A 570 -13.62 15.40 6.43
C ILE A 570 -13.42 14.72 7.80
N PHE A 571 -13.50 13.39 7.84
CA PHE A 571 -13.25 12.57 9.03
C PHE A 571 -11.75 12.36 9.33
N SER A 572 -10.85 12.77 8.43
CA SER A 572 -9.40 12.66 8.59
C SER A 572 -8.73 14.04 8.63
N ASN A 573 -7.60 14.15 9.30
CA ASN A 573 -6.76 15.36 9.23
C ASN A 573 -5.91 15.42 7.94
N LYS A 574 -5.93 14.39 7.10
CA LYS A 574 -5.16 14.33 5.86
C LYS A 574 -5.67 15.37 4.86
N THR A 575 -4.75 16.20 4.35
CA THR A 575 -5.04 17.29 3.42
C THR A 575 -4.63 16.95 1.99
N ILE A 576 -5.09 17.75 1.02
CA ILE A 576 -4.68 17.58 -0.39
C ILE A 576 -3.16 17.78 -0.52
N LEU A 577 -2.59 18.72 0.24
CA LEU A 577 -1.13 18.87 0.31
C LEU A 577 -0.45 17.57 0.73
N ASP A 578 -0.97 16.89 1.75
CA ASP A 578 -0.37 15.63 2.24
C ASP A 578 -0.43 14.55 1.16
N VAL A 579 -1.57 14.37 0.48
CA VAL A 579 -1.71 13.38 -0.61
C VAL A 579 -0.75 13.65 -1.76
N LEU A 580 -0.66 14.90 -2.23
CA LEU A 580 0.25 15.28 -3.31
C LEU A 580 1.72 15.15 -2.91
N PHE A 581 2.03 15.41 -1.64
CA PHE A 581 3.38 15.26 -1.13
C PHE A 581 3.77 13.78 -1.03
N GLU A 582 2.90 12.93 -0.50
CA GLU A 582 3.10 11.48 -0.41
C GLU A 582 3.21 10.86 -1.81
N SER A 583 2.40 11.28 -2.78
CA SER A 583 2.48 10.80 -4.16
C SER A 583 3.78 11.22 -4.83
N LEU A 584 4.18 12.49 -4.67
CA LEU A 584 5.47 12.97 -5.13
C LEU A 584 6.61 12.27 -4.41
N GLN A 585 6.52 11.94 -3.13
CA GLN A 585 7.58 11.20 -2.43
C GLN A 585 7.72 9.79 -3.01
N ALA A 586 6.61 9.10 -3.27
CA ALA A 586 6.59 7.77 -3.88
C ALA A 586 7.13 7.79 -5.34
N ASP A 587 6.70 8.75 -6.16
CA ASP A 587 7.10 8.87 -7.57
C ASP A 587 8.51 9.46 -7.74
N ASN A 588 8.87 10.43 -6.89
CA ASN A 588 10.19 11.05 -6.91
C ASN A 588 11.27 10.09 -6.48
N PHE A 589 11.01 9.07 -5.65
CA PHE A 589 12.04 8.08 -5.37
C PHE A 589 12.48 7.33 -6.64
N SER A 590 11.58 7.01 -7.58
CA SER A 590 11.96 6.41 -8.87
C SER A 590 12.57 7.41 -9.86
N VAL A 591 12.02 8.63 -9.97
CA VAL A 591 12.47 9.62 -10.97
C VAL A 591 13.71 10.41 -10.52
N TYR A 592 13.84 10.72 -9.23
CA TYR A 592 15.04 11.34 -8.66
C TYR A 592 16.17 10.33 -8.52
N LYS A 593 15.90 9.06 -8.21
CA LYS A 593 16.92 7.99 -8.38
C LYS A 593 17.41 8.00 -9.82
N ASN A 594 16.55 8.08 -10.84
CA ASN A 594 17.02 8.08 -12.24
C ASN A 594 17.80 9.35 -12.69
N MET A 595 17.49 10.54 -12.16
CA MET A 595 18.26 11.76 -12.47
C MET A 595 19.56 11.84 -11.67
N ASP A 596 19.55 11.40 -10.41
CA ASP A 596 20.71 11.44 -9.53
C ASP A 596 21.65 10.25 -9.73
N ILE A 597 21.13 9.08 -10.12
CA ILE A 597 21.94 7.90 -10.42
C ILE A 597 22.89 8.14 -11.59
N ASN A 598 22.52 8.98 -12.55
CA ASN A 598 23.43 9.38 -13.62
C ASN A 598 24.59 10.24 -13.08
N ASN A 599 24.33 11.10 -12.08
CA ASN A 599 25.38 11.85 -11.39
C ASN A 599 26.23 10.92 -10.53
N LEU A 600 25.61 10.01 -9.79
CA LEU A 600 26.32 9.02 -8.97
C LEU A 600 27.19 8.09 -9.82
N ARG A 601 26.69 7.63 -10.97
CA ARG A 601 27.48 6.87 -11.95
C ARG A 601 28.69 7.70 -12.38
N GLN A 602 28.51 8.97 -12.75
CA GLN A 602 29.64 9.84 -13.11
C GLN A 602 30.61 10.12 -11.95
N HIS A 603 30.11 10.18 -10.71
CA HIS A 603 30.88 10.48 -9.52
C HIS A 603 31.70 9.26 -9.05
N TRP A 604 31.07 8.09 -9.03
CA TRP A 604 31.63 6.87 -8.46
C TRP A 604 32.29 5.96 -9.48
N THR A 605 31.91 5.97 -10.76
CA THR A 605 32.46 5.02 -11.72
C THR A 605 33.48 5.66 -12.67
N LYS A 606 34.46 4.86 -13.09
CA LYS A 606 35.53 5.30 -13.97
C LYS A 606 35.28 4.85 -15.40
N GLY A 607 34.61 5.70 -16.17
CA GLY A 607 34.28 5.46 -17.57
C GLY A 607 33.08 4.53 -17.76
N ASP A 608 32.85 4.09 -19.00
CA ASP A 608 31.68 3.26 -19.33
C ASP A 608 31.75 1.87 -18.67
N ILE A 609 30.67 1.49 -17.98
CA ILE A 609 30.54 0.17 -17.34
C ILE A 609 30.45 -0.90 -18.42
N LYS A 610 31.32 -1.91 -18.33
CA LYS A 610 31.37 -2.98 -19.35
C LYS A 610 30.40 -4.10 -19.00
N ILE A 611 29.27 -4.14 -19.72
CA ILE A 611 28.34 -5.27 -19.70
C ILE A 611 28.82 -6.33 -20.70
N ILE A 612 28.93 -7.58 -20.25
CA ILE A 612 29.34 -8.72 -21.06
C ILE A 612 28.08 -9.42 -21.58
N GLU A 613 27.55 -8.93 -22.70
CA GLU A 613 26.27 -9.38 -23.30
C GLU A 613 26.18 -10.90 -23.50
N ASN A 614 27.29 -11.55 -23.85
CA ASN A 614 27.35 -13.02 -24.01
C ASN A 614 27.01 -13.78 -22.72
N ASN A 615 27.22 -13.17 -21.56
CA ASN A 615 26.95 -13.76 -20.25
C ASN A 615 25.54 -13.43 -19.73
N LEU A 616 24.71 -12.68 -20.47
CA LEU A 616 23.33 -12.36 -20.10
C LEU A 616 22.29 -13.38 -20.59
N LYS A 617 22.63 -14.23 -21.57
CA LYS A 617 21.69 -15.20 -22.13
C LYS A 617 21.47 -16.35 -21.17
N LEU A 618 20.42 -16.31 -20.35
CA LEU A 618 19.89 -17.48 -19.62
C LEU A 618 19.27 -18.44 -20.65
N LEU A 619 19.54 -19.74 -20.53
CA LEU A 619 19.05 -20.76 -21.49
C LEU A 619 17.53 -20.90 -21.40
#